data_AF-A0A1N7NRR5-F1
#
_entry.id   AF-A0A1N7NRR5-F1
#
_cell.length_a   1.000
_cell.length_b   1.000
_cell.length_c   1.000
_cell.angle_alpha   90.00
_cell.angle_beta   90.00
_cell.angle_gamma   90.00
#
_symmetry.space_group_name_H-M   'P 1'
#
loop_
_entity.id
_entity.type
_entity.pdbx_description
1 polymer ?
#
loop_
_entity_poly.entity_id
_entity_poly.type
_entity_poly.pdbx_seq_one_letter_code
_entity_poly.pdbx_strand_id
1 'polypeptide(L)'
;MKKIVILPFCLLFIYCSNQIKLNKGKDVDIIFPLTHIDSQSTKVIEEIIKNNTNNTYIIDPLGFYGKSFVLENGKILDPYLYFKNGYYSRNDTSCREDLIILNPFQTINHSIIFDKNNRAVYKYTNSNKYEQIIKSFHNRYNATILGCDYYVKELESKGYKVLEDSIVTKIPLKP
;
A
#
# COMPACT_ATOMS: atom_id res chain seq x y z
N MET A 1 39.06 -49.09 3.16
CA MET A 1 37.76 -48.82 3.83
C MET A 1 37.45 -47.33 3.71
N LYS A 2 36.18 -47.00 3.44
CA LYS A 2 35.69 -45.74 2.84
C LYS A 2 36.02 -44.48 3.66
N LYS A 3 36.57 -43.45 3.00
CA LYS A 3 36.68 -42.09 3.56
C LYS A 3 35.29 -41.46 3.54
N ILE A 4 34.73 -41.19 4.71
CA ILE A 4 33.48 -40.44 4.86
C ILE A 4 33.85 -38.96 4.82
N VAL A 5 33.48 -38.28 3.74
CA VAL A 5 33.55 -36.83 3.64
C VAL A 5 32.26 -36.27 4.26
N ILE A 6 32.36 -35.67 5.43
CA ILE A 6 31.24 -34.96 6.06
C ILE A 6 31.22 -33.56 5.45
N LEU A 7 30.30 -33.33 4.50
CA LEU A 7 30.01 -31.99 4.01
C LEU A 7 29.18 -31.27 5.09
N PRO A 8 29.62 -30.10 5.60
CA PRO A 8 28.77 -29.31 6.47
C PRO A 8 27.64 -28.75 5.59
N PHE A 9 26.43 -29.26 5.79
CA PHE A 9 25.21 -28.64 5.27
C PHE A 9 25.09 -27.28 5.95
N CYS A 10 25.55 -26.21 5.30
CA CYS A 10 25.15 -24.85 5.65
C CYS A 10 23.63 -24.78 5.49
N LEU A 11 22.90 -24.93 6.60
CA LEU A 11 21.54 -24.46 6.73
C LEU A 11 21.58 -22.94 6.57
N LEU A 12 21.57 -22.49 5.32
CA LEU A 12 21.17 -21.15 4.97
C LEU A 12 19.71 -21.04 5.40
N PHE A 13 19.51 -20.59 6.64
CA PHE A 13 18.24 -20.05 7.09
C PHE A 13 17.97 -18.85 6.19
N ILE A 14 17.35 -19.11 5.04
CA ILE A 14 16.68 -18.09 4.25
C ILE A 14 15.55 -17.65 5.17
N TYR A 15 15.79 -16.62 5.98
CA TYR A 15 14.72 -15.84 6.58
C TYR A 15 13.94 -15.28 5.41
N CYS A 16 12.93 -16.02 4.94
CA CYS A 16 11.93 -15.52 4.02
C CYS A 16 11.24 -14.38 4.77
N SER A 17 11.73 -13.16 4.56
CA SER A 17 11.03 -11.95 4.93
C SER A 17 9.69 -12.02 4.24
N ASN A 18 8.65 -12.17 5.02
CA ASN A 18 7.32 -12.55 4.58
C ASN A 18 6.55 -11.27 4.17
N GLN A 19 7.24 -10.41 3.43
CA GLN A 19 6.79 -9.10 2.97
C GLN A 19 6.04 -9.25 1.64
N ILE A 20 4.99 -8.46 1.47
CA ILE A 20 4.13 -8.53 0.29
C ILE A 20 4.34 -7.25 -0.53
N LYS A 21 4.89 -7.37 -1.74
CA LYS A 21 4.84 -6.26 -2.70
C LYS A 21 3.40 -6.07 -3.16
N LEU A 22 2.86 -4.87 -2.97
CA LEU A 22 1.44 -4.56 -3.18
C LEU A 22 1.14 -4.07 -4.60
N ASN A 23 2.02 -3.23 -5.14
CA ASN A 23 1.83 -2.55 -6.41
C ASN A 23 2.46 -3.33 -7.58
N LYS A 24 2.01 -3.02 -8.80
CA LYS A 24 2.52 -3.65 -10.03
C LYS A 24 3.71 -2.91 -10.64
N GLY A 25 3.84 -1.62 -10.36
CA GLY A 25 4.91 -0.78 -10.87
C GLY A 25 6.30 -1.32 -10.53
N LYS A 26 7.25 -1.00 -11.41
CA LYS A 26 8.67 -1.36 -11.24
C LYS A 26 9.51 -0.19 -10.72
N ASP A 27 9.03 1.03 -10.93
CA ASP A 27 9.79 2.26 -10.67
C ASP A 27 9.79 2.59 -9.17
N VAL A 28 8.68 2.34 -8.49
CA VAL A 28 8.55 2.43 -7.04
C VAL A 28 8.01 1.09 -6.55
N ASP A 29 8.57 0.54 -5.48
CA ASP A 29 7.99 -0.60 -4.76
C ASP A 29 7.22 -0.09 -3.55
N ILE A 30 6.00 -0.58 -3.35
CA ILE A 30 5.20 -0.40 -2.15
C ILE A 30 5.07 -1.78 -1.51
N ILE A 31 5.68 -1.95 -0.35
CA ILE A 31 5.83 -3.23 0.32
C ILE A 31 5.11 -3.19 1.65
N PHE A 32 4.19 -4.13 1.83
CA PHE A 32 3.50 -4.37 3.09
C PHE A 32 4.42 -5.19 4.02
N PRO A 33 4.70 -4.71 5.23
CA PRO A 33 5.71 -5.32 6.10
C PRO A 33 5.21 -6.57 6.83
N LEU A 34 3.89 -6.80 6.87
CA LEU A 34 3.26 -7.89 7.60
C LEU A 34 2.75 -8.99 6.66
N THR A 35 2.43 -10.15 7.23
CA THR A 35 1.80 -11.27 6.49
C THR A 35 0.28 -11.18 6.44
N HIS A 36 -0.31 -10.36 7.30
CA HIS A 36 -1.75 -10.21 7.47
C HIS A 36 -2.06 -8.83 8.04
N ILE A 37 -3.31 -8.40 7.87
CA ILE A 37 -3.86 -7.24 8.57
C ILE A 37 -4.62 -7.76 9.79
N ASP A 38 -4.25 -7.26 10.97
CA ASP A 38 -5.04 -7.42 12.18
C ASP A 38 -6.20 -6.41 12.14
N SER A 39 -7.42 -6.91 11.98
CA SER A 39 -8.59 -6.05 11.82
C SER A 39 -9.06 -5.39 13.12
N GLN A 40 -8.53 -5.81 14.28
CA GLN A 40 -8.78 -5.18 15.59
C GLN A 40 -7.66 -4.25 16.03
N SER A 41 -6.50 -4.28 15.36
CA SER A 41 -5.37 -3.42 15.69
C SER A 41 -5.69 -1.94 15.46
N THR A 42 -5.33 -1.11 16.43
CA THR A 42 -5.35 0.36 16.32
C THR A 42 -4.02 0.93 15.81
N LYS A 43 -3.02 0.08 15.59
CA LYS A 43 -1.71 0.52 15.11
C LYS A 43 -1.79 0.86 13.63
N VAL A 44 -1.31 2.05 13.28
CA VAL A 44 -1.07 2.43 11.88
C VAL A 44 0.04 1.54 11.34
N ILE A 45 -0.23 0.92 10.20
CA ILE A 45 0.78 0.17 9.46
C ILE A 45 1.49 1.17 8.54
N GLU A 46 2.82 1.15 8.59
CA GLU A 46 3.66 1.90 7.68
C GLU A 46 4.22 0.94 6.63
N GLU A 47 3.91 1.20 5.37
CA GLU A 47 4.48 0.50 4.24
C GLU A 47 5.92 0.95 4.00
N ILE A 48 6.73 0.04 3.46
CA ILE A 48 8.04 0.40 2.93
C ILE A 48 7.83 0.87 1.49
N ILE A 49 8.15 2.13 1.22
CA ILE A 49 8.07 2.74 -0.11
C ILE A 49 9.48 2.98 -0.61
N LYS A 50 9.85 2.34 -1.72
CA LYS A 50 11.20 2.36 -2.26
C LYS A 50 11.20 2.84 -3.70
N ASN A 51 11.93 3.89 -4.00
CA ASN A 51 12.23 4.31 -5.37
C ASN A 51 13.37 3.48 -5.93
N ASN A 52 13.20 2.90 -7.11
CA ASN A 52 14.20 2.10 -7.81
C ASN A 52 14.84 2.85 -8.99
N THR A 53 14.53 4.13 -9.16
CA THR A 53 14.93 4.93 -10.33
C THR A 53 15.67 6.20 -9.93
N ASN A 54 16.18 6.90 -10.95
CA ASN A 54 16.79 8.21 -10.84
C ASN A 54 15.79 9.39 -10.89
N ASN A 55 14.48 9.12 -10.98
CA ASN A 55 13.45 10.16 -10.98
C ASN A 55 13.02 10.49 -9.54
N THR A 56 12.56 11.72 -9.30
CA THR A 56 11.81 12.07 -8.07
C THR A 56 10.33 11.85 -8.31
N TYR A 57 9.65 11.14 -7.40
CA TYR A 57 8.21 10.89 -7.49
C TYR A 57 7.40 11.71 -6.49
N ILE A 58 6.23 12.13 -6.95
CA ILE A 58 5.15 12.70 -6.13
C ILE A 58 4.14 11.56 -5.91
N ILE A 59 3.89 11.21 -4.65
CA ILE A 59 2.94 10.18 -4.28
C ILE A 59 1.95 10.80 -3.29
N ASP A 60 0.66 10.73 -3.63
CA ASP A 60 -0.39 11.05 -2.68
C ASP A 60 -0.75 9.78 -1.89
N PRO A 61 -0.47 9.72 -0.57
CA PRO A 61 -0.82 8.55 0.25
C PRO A 61 -2.34 8.32 0.35
N LEU A 62 -3.15 9.32 -0.05
CA LEU A 62 -4.61 9.24 -0.16
C LEU A 62 -5.10 9.08 -1.61
N GLY A 63 -4.18 9.01 -2.58
CA GLY A 63 -4.44 9.04 -4.01
C GLY A 63 -4.74 7.68 -4.65
N PHE A 64 -4.78 6.58 -3.87
CA PHE A 64 -5.22 5.29 -4.38
C PHE A 64 -6.74 5.17 -4.34
N TYR A 65 -7.35 5.12 -5.52
CA TYR A 65 -8.79 4.99 -5.69
C TYR A 65 -9.13 3.68 -6.39
N GLY A 66 -10.15 2.98 -5.91
CA GLY A 66 -10.62 1.79 -6.58
C GLY A 66 -11.73 1.06 -5.84
N LYS A 67 -11.57 -0.26 -5.76
CA LYS A 67 -12.50 -1.17 -5.09
C LYS A 67 -11.73 -2.08 -4.16
N SER A 68 -12.20 -2.15 -2.93
CA SER A 68 -11.75 -3.12 -1.93
C SER A 68 -12.94 -3.79 -1.29
N PHE A 69 -12.81 -5.09 -1.05
CA PHE A 69 -13.85 -5.90 -0.41
C PHE A 69 -13.21 -7.06 0.34
N VAL A 70 -13.98 -7.65 1.24
CA VAL A 70 -13.54 -8.80 2.04
C VAL A 70 -14.14 -10.08 1.47
N LEU A 71 -13.34 -11.14 1.45
CA LEU A 71 -13.80 -12.51 1.26
C LEU A 71 -13.87 -13.20 2.62
N GLU A 72 -14.97 -13.90 2.89
CA GLU A 72 -15.14 -14.87 3.97
C GLU A 72 -15.19 -16.28 3.37
N ASN A 73 -14.24 -17.13 3.74
CA ASN A 73 -14.11 -18.50 3.23
C ASN A 73 -14.18 -18.56 1.68
N GLY A 74 -13.61 -17.56 1.01
CA GLY A 74 -13.55 -17.43 -0.46
C GLY A 74 -14.78 -16.81 -1.13
N LYS A 75 -15.83 -16.42 -0.38
CA LYS A 75 -17.01 -15.72 -0.90
C LYS A 75 -17.01 -14.27 -0.47
N ILE A 76 -17.58 -13.37 -1.26
CA ILE A 76 -17.69 -11.94 -0.87
C ILE A 76 -18.51 -11.85 0.41
N LEU A 77 -17.93 -11.20 1.42
CA LEU A 77 -18.61 -10.87 2.67
C LEU A 77 -19.34 -9.55 2.47
N ASP A 78 -20.65 -9.54 2.70
CA ASP A 78 -21.40 -8.30 2.69
C ASP A 78 -21.06 -7.47 3.95
N PRO A 79 -20.77 -6.17 3.81
CA PRO A 79 -20.46 -5.36 4.96
C PRO A 79 -21.70 -5.10 5.81
N TYR A 80 -21.45 -5.06 7.11
CA TYR A 80 -22.47 -4.74 8.11
C TYR A 80 -22.90 -3.28 8.02
N LEU A 81 -21.97 -2.36 7.75
CA LEU A 81 -22.22 -0.93 7.65
C LEU A 81 -21.35 -0.28 6.57
N TYR A 82 -21.84 0.85 6.06
CA TYR A 82 -21.08 1.78 5.23
C TYR A 82 -21.15 3.18 5.84
N PHE A 83 -20.00 3.82 6.03
CA PHE A 83 -19.98 5.24 6.41
C PHE A 83 -20.08 6.15 5.19
N LYS A 84 -20.83 7.25 5.32
CA LYS A 84 -20.89 8.31 4.32
C LYS A 84 -20.07 9.51 4.81
N ASN A 85 -18.84 9.64 4.32
CA ASN A 85 -18.07 10.87 4.48
C ASN A 85 -17.84 11.53 3.11
N GLY A 86 -17.90 12.86 3.06
CA GLY A 86 -17.48 13.63 1.89
C GLY A 86 -15.96 13.57 1.70
N TYR A 87 -15.48 14.01 0.55
CA TYR A 87 -14.06 14.32 0.39
C TYR A 87 -13.71 15.54 1.25
N TYR A 88 -12.62 15.46 1.99
CA TYR A 88 -12.04 16.66 2.60
C TYR A 88 -11.14 17.32 1.55
N SER A 89 -11.38 18.60 1.26
CA SER A 89 -10.51 19.39 0.39
C SER A 89 -9.23 19.75 1.15
N ARG A 90 -8.08 19.55 0.53
CA ARG A 90 -6.79 20.03 1.02
C ARG A 90 -6.52 21.43 0.49
N ASN A 91 -5.91 22.27 1.32
CA ASN A 91 -5.32 23.53 0.88
C ASN A 91 -3.84 23.32 0.52
N ASP A 92 -3.17 24.37 0.03
CA ASP A 92 -1.77 24.28 -0.40
C ASP A 92 -0.84 23.80 0.73
N THR A 93 -1.06 24.26 1.97
CA THR A 93 -0.29 23.82 3.15
C THR A 93 -0.47 22.32 3.39
N SER A 94 -1.70 21.82 3.44
CA SER A 94 -1.97 20.39 3.61
C SER A 94 -1.39 19.57 2.46
N CYS A 95 -1.41 20.08 1.22
CA CYS A 95 -0.77 19.40 0.09
C CYS A 95 0.76 19.30 0.24
N ARG A 96 1.41 20.31 0.81
CA ARG A 96 2.86 20.28 1.08
C ARG A 96 3.23 19.34 2.22
N GLU A 97 2.34 19.14 3.18
CA GLU A 97 2.52 18.24 4.31
C GLU A 97 2.20 16.78 3.97
N ASP A 98 1.14 16.55 3.18
CA ASP A 98 0.61 15.21 2.92
C ASP A 98 1.27 14.51 1.73
N LEU A 99 1.69 15.24 0.69
CA LEU A 99 2.29 14.62 -0.50
C LEU A 99 3.70 14.13 -0.19
N ILE A 100 3.93 12.86 -0.49
CA ILE A 100 5.24 12.25 -0.36
C ILE A 100 6.09 12.67 -1.56
N ILE A 101 7.23 13.29 -1.28
CA ILE A 101 8.30 13.53 -2.25
C ILE A 101 9.34 12.43 -2.07
N LEU A 102 9.34 11.46 -2.98
CA LEU A 102 10.22 10.31 -2.93
C LEU A 102 11.42 10.53 -3.87
N ASN A 103 12.56 10.87 -3.28
CA ASN A 103 13.79 11.16 -4.00
C ASN A 103 14.38 9.91 -4.69
N PRO A 104 15.30 10.09 -5.66
CA PRO A 104 15.99 9.00 -6.33
C PRO A 104 16.57 7.98 -5.35
N PHE A 105 16.30 6.70 -5.60
CA PHE A 105 16.78 5.57 -4.78
C PHE A 105 16.43 5.63 -3.28
N GLN A 106 15.53 6.53 -2.87
CA GLN A 106 15.13 6.68 -1.48
C GLN A 106 14.23 5.51 -1.05
N THR A 107 14.40 5.08 0.20
CA THR A 107 13.47 4.20 0.89
C THR A 107 12.93 4.91 2.13
N ILE A 108 11.61 4.90 2.31
CA ILE A 108 10.93 5.45 3.49
C ILE A 108 9.93 4.44 4.04
N ASN A 109 9.54 4.63 5.30
CA ASN A 109 8.35 4.00 5.87
C ASN A 109 7.24 5.06 5.93
N HIS A 110 6.07 4.75 5.40
CA HIS A 110 4.93 5.68 5.43
C HIS A 110 3.63 4.91 5.26
N SER A 111 2.57 5.36 5.93
CA SER A 111 1.24 4.77 5.77
C SER A 111 0.58 5.20 4.46
N ILE A 112 -0.03 4.26 3.73
CA ILE A 112 -0.79 4.50 2.51
C ILE A 112 -2.23 3.99 2.69
N ILE A 113 -3.21 4.80 2.29
CA ILE A 113 -4.59 4.34 2.17
C ILE A 113 -4.77 3.70 0.80
N PHE A 114 -4.73 2.37 0.73
CA PHE A 114 -4.78 1.64 -0.55
C PHE A 114 -6.11 1.73 -1.30
N ASP A 115 -7.19 2.13 -0.65
CA ASP A 115 -8.45 2.46 -1.31
C ASP A 115 -9.22 3.50 -0.50
N LYS A 116 -9.10 4.75 -0.92
CA LYS A 116 -9.75 5.89 -0.24
C LYS A 116 -11.27 5.79 -0.23
N ASN A 117 -11.86 5.04 -1.16
CA ASN A 117 -13.31 4.88 -1.26
C ASN A 117 -13.85 3.72 -0.41
N ASN A 118 -13.00 2.86 0.14
CA ASN A 118 -13.46 1.78 1.00
C ASN A 118 -13.95 2.33 2.34
N ARG A 119 -15.24 2.16 2.60
CA ARG A 119 -15.94 2.64 3.81
C ARG A 119 -16.73 1.54 4.50
N ALA A 120 -16.44 0.30 4.11
CA ALA A 120 -17.12 -0.88 4.56
C ALA A 120 -16.62 -1.29 5.94
N VAL A 121 -17.56 -1.55 6.84
CA VAL A 121 -17.29 -2.19 8.13
C VAL A 121 -17.84 -3.60 8.09
N TYR A 122 -17.01 -4.57 8.45
CA TYR A 122 -17.36 -5.98 8.43
C TYR A 122 -17.50 -6.51 9.86
N LYS A 123 -18.37 -7.51 10.04
CA LYS A 123 -18.43 -8.30 11.27
C LYS A 123 -17.68 -9.59 11.04
N TYR A 124 -16.65 -9.82 11.82
CA TYR A 124 -15.84 -11.02 11.74
C TYR A 124 -16.22 -12.04 12.81
N THR A 125 -15.99 -13.30 12.50
CA THR A 125 -16.13 -14.45 13.39
C THR A 125 -14.82 -15.23 13.42
N ASN A 126 -14.36 -15.62 14.62
CA ASN A 126 -13.02 -16.20 14.80
C ASN A 126 -12.81 -17.57 14.10
N SER A 127 -13.88 -18.25 13.70
CA SER A 127 -13.82 -19.57 13.04
C SER A 127 -13.53 -19.51 11.55
N ASN A 128 -13.69 -18.34 10.93
CA ASN A 128 -13.66 -18.19 9.47
C ASN A 128 -12.34 -17.61 8.97
N LYS A 129 -12.03 -17.88 7.71
CA LYS A 129 -10.86 -17.32 7.02
C LYS A 129 -11.27 -16.09 6.24
N TYR A 130 -10.52 -15.00 6.41
CA TYR A 130 -10.81 -13.74 5.74
C TYR A 130 -9.63 -13.25 4.91
N GLU A 131 -9.95 -12.62 3.79
CA GLU A 131 -8.98 -12.02 2.89
C GLU A 131 -9.49 -10.68 2.41
N GLN A 132 -8.66 -9.63 2.49
CA GLN A 132 -8.95 -8.35 1.87
C GLN A 132 -8.45 -8.36 0.44
N ILE A 133 -9.35 -8.11 -0.50
CA ILE A 133 -9.03 -7.88 -1.90
C ILE A 133 -8.95 -6.38 -2.11
N ILE A 134 -7.83 -5.91 -2.66
CA ILE A 134 -7.61 -4.50 -2.98
C ILE A 134 -7.32 -4.39 -4.47
N LYS A 135 -8.07 -3.55 -5.16
CA LYS A 135 -7.87 -3.19 -6.57
C LYS A 135 -8.00 -1.68 -6.71
N SER A 136 -6.88 -0.98 -6.76
CA SER A 136 -6.84 0.48 -6.84
C SER A 136 -5.73 0.98 -7.74
N PHE A 137 -5.80 2.26 -8.09
CA PHE A 137 -4.78 2.92 -8.88
C PHE A 137 -4.50 4.33 -8.36
N HIS A 138 -3.27 4.78 -8.61
CA HIS A 138 -2.78 6.10 -8.32
C HIS A 138 -2.33 6.74 -9.63
N ASN A 139 -2.73 7.98 -9.86
CA ASN A 139 -2.38 8.76 -11.04
C ASN A 139 -2.42 10.26 -10.74
N ARG A 140 -2.02 11.09 -11.70
CA ARG A 140 -2.07 12.55 -11.59
C ARG A 140 -3.45 13.07 -11.20
N TYR A 141 -4.52 12.52 -11.78
CA TYR A 141 -5.88 12.94 -11.47
C TYR A 141 -6.22 12.69 -10.00
N ASN A 142 -5.99 11.48 -9.49
CA ASN A 142 -6.28 11.12 -8.11
C ASN A 142 -5.41 11.87 -7.11
N ALA A 143 -4.13 12.14 -7.43
CA ALA A 143 -3.24 12.92 -6.58
C ALA A 143 -3.68 14.39 -6.43
N THR A 144 -4.46 14.91 -7.40
CA THR A 144 -4.85 16.33 -7.46
C THR A 144 -6.33 16.58 -7.17
N ILE A 145 -7.19 15.55 -7.23
CA ILE A 145 -8.65 15.68 -7.07
C ILE A 145 -9.07 16.34 -5.74
N LEU A 146 -8.22 16.26 -4.71
CA LEU A 146 -8.47 16.85 -3.39
C LEU A 146 -7.88 18.26 -3.23
N GLY A 147 -7.51 18.97 -4.31
CA GLY A 147 -7.08 20.37 -4.26
C GLY A 147 -5.57 20.62 -4.43
N CYS A 148 -4.77 19.58 -4.68
CA CYS A 148 -3.31 19.70 -4.77
C CYS A 148 -2.75 20.03 -6.16
N ASP A 149 -3.60 20.39 -7.13
CA ASP A 149 -3.18 20.63 -8.51
C ASP A 149 -2.11 21.72 -8.64
N TYR A 150 -2.21 22.82 -7.87
CA TYR A 150 -1.21 23.91 -7.93
C TYR A 150 0.17 23.42 -7.49
N TYR A 151 0.27 22.80 -6.31
CA TYR A 151 1.55 22.32 -5.80
C TYR A 151 2.13 21.19 -6.65
N VAL A 152 1.29 20.28 -7.16
CA VAL A 152 1.74 19.23 -8.09
C VAL A 152 2.31 19.85 -9.36
N LYS A 153 1.66 20.86 -9.95
CA LYS A 153 2.21 21.59 -11.12
C LYS A 153 3.55 22.26 -10.81
N GLU A 154 3.69 22.86 -9.63
CA GLU A 154 4.95 23.45 -9.17
C GLU A 154 6.07 22.40 -9.16
N LEU A 155 5.81 21.21 -8.64
CA LEU A 155 6.77 20.11 -8.58
C LEU A 155 7.06 19.50 -9.96
N GLU A 156 6.04 19.31 -10.80
CA GLU A 156 6.20 18.84 -12.19
C GLU A 156 7.10 19.79 -13.00
N SER A 157 6.99 21.11 -12.79
CA SER A 157 7.87 22.10 -13.43
C SER A 157 9.34 22.00 -13.00
N LYS A 158 9.62 21.36 -11.86
CA LYS A 158 10.98 21.03 -11.38
C LYS A 158 11.46 19.66 -11.89
N GLY A 159 10.67 18.99 -12.73
CA GLY A 159 10.98 17.68 -13.30
C GLY A 159 10.52 16.48 -12.47
N TYR A 160 9.69 16.70 -11.44
CA TYR A 160 9.19 15.60 -10.60
C TYR A 160 8.04 14.90 -11.33
N LYS A 161 7.86 13.60 -11.08
CA LYS A 161 6.85 12.78 -11.75
C LYS A 161 5.79 12.37 -10.76
N VAL A 162 4.51 12.57 -11.07
CA VAL A 162 3.46 11.90 -10.29
C VAL A 162 3.56 10.39 -10.53
N LEU A 163 3.49 9.59 -9.47
CA LEU A 163 3.47 8.14 -9.58
C LEU A 163 2.21 7.70 -10.35
N GLU A 164 2.40 6.85 -11.35
CA GLU A 164 1.32 6.22 -12.12
C GLU A 164 1.41 4.72 -11.87
N ASP A 165 0.51 4.18 -11.04
CA ASP A 165 0.60 2.79 -10.59
C ASP A 165 -0.75 2.18 -10.20
N SER A 166 -0.77 0.87 -10.01
CA SER A 166 -1.92 0.11 -9.54
C SER A 166 -1.53 -0.92 -8.48
N ILE A 167 -2.43 -1.09 -7.51
CA ILE A 167 -2.38 -2.14 -6.51
C ILE A 167 -3.45 -3.16 -6.88
N VAL A 168 -3.03 -4.42 -7.02
CA VAL A 168 -3.94 -5.57 -7.18
C VAL A 168 -3.40 -6.68 -6.32
N THR A 169 -3.93 -6.79 -5.11
CA THR A 169 -3.39 -7.71 -4.11
C THR A 169 -4.48 -8.32 -3.25
N LYS A 170 -4.08 -9.36 -2.54
CA LYS A 170 -4.88 -10.11 -1.59
C LYS A 170 -4.07 -10.22 -0.31
N ILE A 171 -4.62 -9.69 0.78
CA ILE A 171 -3.96 -9.70 2.08
C ILE A 171 -4.82 -10.52 3.05
N PRO A 172 -4.27 -11.55 3.72
CA PRO A 172 -4.98 -12.25 4.77
C PRO A 172 -5.43 -11.28 5.87
N LEU A 173 -6.66 -11.45 6.36
CA LEU A 173 -7.17 -10.73 7.52
C LEU A 173 -7.18 -11.68 8.72
N LYS A 174 -6.72 -11.17 9.86
CA LYS A 174 -6.88 -11.83 11.15
C LYS A 174 -7.78 -10.96 12.03
N PRO A 175 -9.02 -11.39 12.29
CA PRO A 175 -9.84 -10.80 13.32
C PRO A 175 -9.39 -11.20 14.72
#